data_AF-A0A5C7KS86-F1
#
_entry.id   AF-A0A5C7KS86-F1
#
_cell.length_a   1.000
_cell.length_b   1.000
_cell.length_c   1.000
_cell.angle_alpha   90.00
_cell.angle_beta   90.00
_cell.angle_gamma   90.00
#
_symmetry.space_group_name_H-M   'P 1'
#
loop_
_entity.id
_entity.type
_entity.pdbx_description
1 polymer ?
#
loop_
_entity_poly.entity_id
_entity_poly.type
_entity_poly.pdbx_seq_one_letter_code
_entity_poly.pdbx_strand_id
1 'polypeptide(L)'
;MYKYILVAILATSALLRLTFLNSHMDTLYGDEVALGYNAYAIKETLHDEFGRFMPLQFESWGDQKNPVYIYATALVQLVTGPTMASVRIPSAIAGILAVYLTYRLAIILKLGSVVALVSSFFLAVNPWHIHISRGGYEANVALTLGLGSVVLLLTRRYALSALLLAISTYTYYTTKMFAPLLLLFTWIYMINWSKYKNSIKPFIKYWLLALILVLPIIY
;
A
#
# COMPACT_ATOMS: atom_id res chain seq x y z
N MET A 1 13.45 -20.14 -16.90
CA MET A 1 14.53 -19.23 -16.43
C MET A 1 13.98 -17.99 -15.74
N TYR A 2 13.21 -17.11 -16.42
CA TYR A 2 12.75 -15.83 -15.84
C TYR A 2 11.98 -15.92 -14.51
N LYS A 3 11.15 -16.96 -14.32
CA LYS A 3 10.45 -17.22 -13.05
C LYS A 3 11.41 -17.39 -11.87
N TYR A 4 12.51 -18.13 -12.05
CA TYR A 4 13.51 -18.34 -11.00
C TYR A 4 14.27 -17.05 -10.67
N ILE A 5 14.54 -16.22 -11.68
CA ILE A 5 15.17 -14.90 -11.48
C ILE A 5 14.25 -13.99 -10.66
N LEU A 6 12.95 -13.95 -10.98
CA LEU A 6 11.98 -13.18 -10.19
C LEU A 6 11.90 -13.68 -8.74
N VAL A 7 11.88 -15.00 -8.52
CA VAL A 7 11.90 -15.58 -7.17
C VAL A 7 13.15 -15.14 -6.41
N ALA A 8 14.32 -15.17 -7.06
CA ALA A 8 15.56 -14.69 -6.46
C ALA A 8 15.49 -13.18 -6.12
N ILE A 9 14.95 -12.34 -7.00
CA ILE A 9 14.74 -10.90 -6.75
C ILE A 9 13.83 -10.68 -5.55
N LEU A 10 12.72 -11.41 -5.46
CA LEU A 10 11.78 -11.30 -4.34
C LEU A 10 12.38 -11.81 -3.03
N ALA A 11 13.16 -12.89 -3.08
CA ALA A 11 13.91 -13.39 -1.92
C ALA A 11 14.94 -12.35 -1.44
N THR A 12 15.69 -11.72 -2.35
CA THR A 12 16.61 -10.61 -2.01
C THR A 12 15.84 -9.42 -1.42
N SER A 13 14.71 -9.04 -2.01
CA SER A 13 13.85 -7.96 -1.49
C SER A 13 13.37 -8.25 -0.07
N ALA A 14 12.95 -9.49 0.19
CA ALA A 14 12.51 -9.95 1.50
C ALA A 14 13.65 -9.97 2.52
N LEU A 15 14.83 -10.48 2.15
CA LEU A 15 16.01 -10.47 2.99
C LEU A 15 16.40 -9.04 3.39
N LEU A 16 16.40 -8.10 2.45
CA LEU A 16 16.76 -6.71 2.70
C LEU A 16 15.72 -5.95 3.56
N ARG A 17 14.46 -6.38 3.59
CA ARG A 17 13.37 -5.64 4.27
C ARG A 17 12.93 -6.28 5.59
N LEU A 18 12.98 -7.59 5.73
CA LEU A 18 12.45 -8.30 6.90
C LEU A 18 13.52 -8.64 7.95
N THR A 19 14.80 -8.66 7.57
CA THR A 19 15.87 -9.00 8.51
C THR A 19 16.06 -7.89 9.54
N PHE A 20 16.28 -8.32 10.79
CA PHE A 20 16.60 -7.44 11.92
C PHE A 20 15.56 -6.34 12.18
N LEU A 21 14.29 -6.49 11.79
CA LEU A 21 13.30 -5.41 12.02
C LEU A 21 13.12 -5.03 13.49
N ASN A 22 13.37 -5.98 14.40
CA ASN A 22 13.29 -5.74 15.85
C ASN A 22 14.54 -5.06 16.44
N SER A 23 15.66 -5.05 15.73
CA SER A 23 16.94 -4.50 16.20
C SER A 23 17.52 -3.48 15.22
N HIS A 24 16.79 -3.14 14.17
CA HIS A 24 17.16 -2.15 13.19
C HIS A 24 16.51 -0.84 13.61
N MET A 25 17.31 0.10 14.11
CA MET A 25 16.85 1.23 14.92
C MET A 25 16.36 0.71 16.28
N ASP A 26 17.23 0.84 17.29
CA ASP A 26 17.07 0.28 18.64
C ASP A 26 15.83 0.79 19.38
N THR A 27 15.23 1.86 18.86
CA THR A 27 13.99 2.45 19.36
C THR A 27 13.01 2.72 18.22
N LEU A 28 11.72 2.73 18.56
CA LEU A 28 10.69 3.27 17.68
C LEU A 28 10.79 4.80 17.65
N TYR A 29 10.58 5.39 16.48
CA TYR A 29 10.36 6.83 16.38
C TYR A 29 8.95 7.21 16.87
N GLY A 30 8.71 8.48 17.23
CA GLY A 30 7.44 8.92 17.83
C GLY A 30 6.18 8.49 17.05
N ASP A 31 6.23 8.54 15.72
CA ASP A 31 5.11 8.07 14.89
C ASP A 31 4.89 6.56 14.96
N GLU A 32 5.98 5.78 14.97
CA GLU A 32 5.90 4.32 15.10
C GLU A 32 5.38 3.91 16.49
N VAL A 33 5.72 4.66 17.55
CA VAL A 33 5.18 4.44 18.90
C VAL A 33 3.67 4.64 18.91
N ALA A 34 3.18 5.74 18.34
CA ALA A 34 1.74 6.03 18.27
C ALA A 34 0.97 4.97 17.46
N LEU A 35 1.53 4.54 16.33
CA LEU A 35 0.96 3.45 15.52
C LEU A 35 0.93 2.13 16.29
N GLY A 36 2.04 1.77 16.95
CA GLY A 36 2.18 0.54 17.71
C GLY A 36 1.28 0.48 18.94
N TYR A 37 1.11 1.59 19.65
CA TYR A 37 0.25 1.68 20.83
C TYR A 37 -1.23 1.61 20.47
N ASN A 38 -1.68 2.36 19.46
CA ASN A 38 -3.07 2.26 19.00
C ASN A 38 -3.38 0.87 18.43
N ALA A 39 -2.43 0.25 17.73
CA ALA A 39 -2.58 -1.13 17.26
C ALA A 39 -2.75 -2.11 18.42
N TYR A 40 -1.98 -1.93 19.50
CA TYR A 40 -2.10 -2.71 20.72
C TYR A 40 -3.46 -2.49 21.40
N ALA A 41 -3.90 -1.25 21.56
CA ALA A 41 -5.20 -0.91 22.16
C ALA A 41 -6.38 -1.53 21.38
N ILE A 42 -6.35 -1.44 20.05
CA ILE A 42 -7.34 -2.06 19.15
C ILE A 42 -7.31 -3.58 19.29
N LYS A 43 -6.13 -4.18 19.33
CA LYS A 43 -5.98 -5.63 19.49
C LYS A 43 -6.56 -6.12 20.82
N GLU A 44 -6.39 -5.38 21.91
CA GLU A 44 -6.86 -5.79 23.24
C GLU A 44 -8.36 -5.51 23.48
N THR A 45 -8.87 -4.36 23.03
CA THR A 45 -10.21 -3.90 23.41
C THR A 45 -11.10 -3.49 22.25
N LEU A 46 -10.60 -3.47 21.01
CA LEU A 46 -11.23 -2.86 19.83
C LEU A 46 -11.46 -1.34 19.96
N HIS A 47 -10.84 -0.69 20.93
CA HIS A 47 -10.88 0.76 21.11
C HIS A 47 -9.49 1.39 20.91
N ASP A 48 -9.46 2.64 20.46
CA ASP A 48 -8.23 3.44 20.36
C ASP A 48 -7.74 3.94 21.73
N GLU A 49 -6.64 4.70 21.74
CA GLU A 49 -6.07 5.27 22.97
C GLU A 49 -7.01 6.24 23.71
N PHE A 50 -8.07 6.73 23.05
CA PHE A 50 -9.08 7.62 23.61
C PHE A 50 -10.41 6.91 23.90
N GLY A 51 -10.46 5.58 23.79
CA GLY A 51 -11.65 4.78 24.07
C GLY A 51 -12.72 4.84 22.97
N ARG A 52 -12.38 5.24 21.74
CA ARG A 52 -13.29 5.19 20.59
C ARG A 52 -13.29 3.79 20.00
N PHE A 53 -14.47 3.21 19.79
CA PHE A 53 -14.62 1.87 19.21
C PHE A 53 -14.33 1.88 17.72
N MET A 54 -13.36 1.07 17.28
CA MET A 54 -12.99 0.83 15.87
C MET A 54 -13.03 2.11 15.00
N PRO A 55 -12.26 3.15 15.35
CA PRO A 55 -12.36 4.42 14.64
C PRO A 55 -11.82 4.33 13.22
N LEU A 56 -12.41 5.11 12.32
CA LEU A 56 -11.89 5.33 10.98
C LEU A 56 -10.84 6.44 10.92
N GLN A 57 -10.59 7.10 12.05
CA GLN A 57 -9.59 8.14 12.17
C GLN A 57 -9.08 8.16 13.60
N PHE A 58 -7.78 7.95 13.76
CA PHE A 58 -7.13 7.84 15.06
C PHE A 58 -6.58 9.20 15.44
N GLU A 59 -6.87 9.68 16.63
CA GLU A 59 -6.22 10.88 17.15
C GLU A 59 -4.80 10.52 17.62
N SER A 60 -3.83 11.39 17.37
CA SER A 60 -2.42 11.17 17.70
C SER A 60 -1.70 12.51 17.74
N TRP A 61 -1.30 12.97 18.93
CA TRP A 61 -0.50 14.20 19.12
C TRP A 61 -1.13 15.48 18.54
N GLY A 62 -2.45 15.62 18.60
CA GLY A 62 -3.17 16.75 18.00
C GLY A 62 -3.29 16.70 16.47
N ASP A 63 -2.82 15.62 15.85
CA ASP A 63 -3.07 15.26 14.45
C ASP A 63 -3.99 14.03 14.39
N GLN A 64 -4.50 13.75 13.20
CA GLN A 64 -5.33 12.60 12.92
C GLN A 64 -4.59 11.62 12.00
N LYS A 65 -4.42 10.37 12.44
CA LYS A 65 -3.82 9.28 11.65
C LYS A 65 -4.89 8.44 10.95
N ASN A 66 -4.48 7.92 9.79
CA ASN A 66 -5.34 7.10 8.97
C ASN A 66 -5.37 5.64 9.48
N PRO A 67 -6.50 4.95 9.33
CA PRO A 67 -6.77 3.73 10.09
C PRO A 67 -6.02 2.49 9.58
N VAL A 68 -5.76 2.41 8.27
CA VAL A 68 -5.36 1.14 7.63
C VAL A 68 -4.07 0.58 8.20
N TYR A 69 -3.07 1.44 8.46
CA TYR A 69 -1.79 0.97 8.98
C TYR A 69 -1.88 0.48 10.42
N ILE A 70 -2.70 1.14 11.25
CA ILE A 70 -2.95 0.75 12.64
C ILE A 70 -3.63 -0.61 12.68
N TYR A 71 -4.68 -0.81 11.87
CA TYR A 71 -5.35 -2.11 11.78
C TYR A 71 -4.43 -3.21 11.22
N ALA A 72 -3.63 -2.92 10.19
CA ALA A 72 -2.65 -3.87 9.68
C ALA A 72 -1.62 -4.25 10.75
N THR A 73 -1.17 -3.29 11.54
CA THR A 73 -0.26 -3.53 12.66
C THR A 73 -0.92 -4.36 13.77
N ALA A 74 -2.19 -4.07 14.11
CA ALA A 74 -2.95 -4.84 15.10
C ALA A 74 -3.06 -6.31 14.70
N LEU A 75 -3.33 -6.58 13.41
CA LEU A 75 -3.36 -7.94 12.86
C LEU A 75 -2.00 -8.65 12.98
N VAL A 76 -0.89 -7.94 12.77
CA VAL A 76 0.45 -8.51 12.97
C VAL A 76 0.70 -8.80 14.45
N GLN A 77 0.31 -7.89 15.34
CA GLN A 77 0.47 -8.04 16.79
C GLN A 77 -0.36 -9.19 17.38
N LEU A 78 -1.44 -9.63 16.73
CA LEU A 78 -2.15 -10.86 17.11
C LEU A 78 -1.24 -12.10 17.05
N VAL A 79 -0.28 -12.11 16.12
CA VAL A 79 0.63 -13.24 15.90
C VAL A 79 1.97 -13.04 16.62
N THR A 80 2.53 -11.83 16.56
CA THR A 80 3.90 -11.57 17.05
C THR A 80 3.96 -10.93 18.43
N GLY A 81 2.83 -10.46 18.97
CA GLY A 81 2.81 -9.54 20.09
C GLY A 81 3.29 -8.12 19.72
N PRO A 82 3.20 -7.15 20.67
CA PRO A 82 3.57 -5.76 20.46
C PRO A 82 5.10 -5.58 20.48
N THR A 83 5.75 -5.84 19.35
CA THR A 83 7.20 -5.72 19.16
C THR A 83 7.53 -4.60 18.16
N MET A 84 8.78 -4.13 18.12
CA MET A 84 9.19 -3.14 17.11
C MET A 84 9.03 -3.69 15.69
N ALA A 85 9.32 -4.99 15.51
CA ALA A 85 9.07 -5.67 14.25
C ALA A 85 7.58 -5.65 13.88
N SER A 86 6.66 -5.84 14.83
CA SER A 86 5.22 -5.86 14.53
C SER A 86 4.73 -4.56 13.86
N VAL A 87 5.28 -3.42 14.28
CA VAL A 87 4.95 -2.09 13.73
C VAL A 87 5.52 -1.93 12.33
N ARG A 88 6.66 -2.54 12.02
CA ARG A 88 7.39 -2.34 10.75
C ARG A 88 7.01 -3.35 9.67
N ILE A 89 6.55 -4.54 10.05
CA ILE A 89 6.18 -5.64 9.15
C ILE A 89 5.17 -5.22 8.06
N PRO A 90 4.09 -4.46 8.34
CA PRO A 90 3.16 -4.02 7.30
C PRO A 90 3.85 -3.25 6.17
N SER A 91 4.74 -2.31 6.51
CA SER A 91 5.53 -1.56 5.53
C SER A 91 6.53 -2.47 4.80
N ALA A 92 7.21 -3.37 5.51
CA ALA A 92 8.18 -4.26 4.89
C ALA A 92 7.54 -5.20 3.86
N ILE A 93 6.37 -5.76 4.18
CA ILE A 93 5.57 -6.60 3.27
C ILE A 93 5.11 -5.77 2.07
N ALA A 94 4.57 -4.57 2.30
CA ALA A 94 4.17 -3.67 1.22
C ALA A 94 5.35 -3.38 0.27
N GLY A 95 6.54 -3.14 0.82
CA GLY A 95 7.73 -2.92 0.01
C GLY A 95 8.14 -4.12 -0.86
N ILE A 96 7.97 -5.34 -0.38
CA ILE A 96 8.20 -6.57 -1.18
C ILE A 96 7.14 -6.71 -2.27
N LEU A 97 5.87 -6.43 -1.93
CA LEU A 97 4.77 -6.44 -2.90
C LEU A 97 4.96 -5.38 -3.99
N ALA A 98 5.48 -4.20 -3.66
CA ALA A 98 5.80 -3.16 -4.62
C ALA A 98 6.80 -3.66 -5.68
N VAL A 99 7.85 -4.38 -5.27
CA VAL A 99 8.81 -5.01 -6.19
C VAL A 99 8.13 -5.96 -7.18
N TYR A 100 7.23 -6.82 -6.68
CA TYR A 100 6.45 -7.71 -7.54
C TYR A 100 5.51 -6.95 -8.48
N LEU A 101 4.83 -5.91 -7.98
CA LEU A 101 3.91 -5.10 -8.77
C LEU A 101 4.64 -4.30 -9.86
N THR A 102 5.86 -3.83 -9.61
CA THR A 102 6.71 -3.19 -10.62
C THR A 102 7.08 -4.15 -11.75
N TYR A 103 7.44 -5.40 -11.42
CA TYR A 103 7.62 -6.45 -12.43
C TYR A 103 6.33 -6.63 -13.25
N ARG A 104 5.18 -6.77 -12.58
CA ARG A 104 3.88 -6.97 -13.24
C ARG A 104 3.49 -5.81 -14.14
N LEU A 105 3.73 -4.57 -13.70
CA LEU A 105 3.44 -3.37 -14.47
C LEU A 105 4.19 -3.37 -15.81
N ALA A 106 5.51 -3.63 -15.77
CA ALA A 106 6.32 -3.70 -16.99
C ALA A 106 5.86 -4.80 -17.97
N ILE A 107 5.43 -5.96 -17.46
CA ILE A 107 4.84 -7.03 -18.28
C ILE A 107 3.53 -6.59 -18.92
N ILE A 108 2.64 -5.94 -18.16
CA ILE A 108 1.33 -5.47 -18.66
C ILE A 108 1.50 -4.39 -19.73
N LEU A 109 2.48 -3.51 -19.56
CA LEU A 109 2.86 -2.48 -20.54
C LEU A 109 3.61 -3.04 -21.75
N LYS A 110 3.82 -4.37 -21.81
CA LYS A 110 4.50 -5.07 -22.92
C LYS A 110 5.93 -4.58 -23.19
N LEU A 111 6.64 -4.15 -22.15
CA LEU A 111 8.02 -3.66 -22.25
C LEU A 111 9.07 -4.78 -22.36
N GLY A 112 8.64 -6.04 -22.28
CA GLY A 112 9.51 -7.22 -22.34
C GLY A 112 9.91 -7.76 -20.96
N SER A 113 10.23 -9.05 -20.91
CA SER A 113 10.55 -9.74 -19.64
C SER A 113 11.87 -9.27 -19.02
N VAL A 114 12.86 -8.89 -19.84
CA VAL A 114 14.14 -8.35 -19.36
C VAL A 114 13.92 -7.02 -18.65
N VAL A 115 13.19 -6.09 -19.26
CA VAL A 115 12.86 -4.79 -18.64
C VAL A 115 12.10 -5.00 -17.32
N ALA A 116 11.13 -5.91 -17.29
CA ALA A 116 10.39 -6.20 -16.06
C ALA A 116 11.30 -6.73 -14.92
N LEU A 117 12.23 -7.63 -15.24
CA LEU A 117 13.20 -8.14 -14.27
C LEU A 117 14.18 -7.05 -13.81
N VAL A 118 14.69 -6.24 -14.73
CA VAL A 118 15.63 -5.15 -14.41
C VAL A 118 14.95 -4.07 -13.56
N SER A 119 13.73 -3.64 -13.90
CA SER A 119 12.98 -2.65 -13.12
C SER A 119 12.66 -3.14 -11.71
N SER A 120 12.23 -4.40 -11.57
CA SER A 120 11.95 -4.98 -10.25
C SER A 120 13.22 -5.19 -9.43
N PHE A 121 14.32 -5.62 -10.05
CA PHE A 121 15.62 -5.71 -9.39
C PHE A 121 16.08 -4.36 -8.84
N PHE A 122 16.03 -3.30 -9.67
CA PHE A 122 16.41 -1.96 -9.22
C PHE A 122 15.56 -1.47 -8.05
N LEU A 123 14.26 -1.72 -8.06
CA LEU A 123 13.41 -1.38 -6.91
C LEU A 123 13.74 -2.22 -5.67
N ALA A 124 14.07 -3.50 -5.85
CA ALA A 124 14.42 -4.41 -4.77
C ALA A 124 15.66 -3.92 -4.00
N VAL A 125 16.67 -3.40 -4.72
CA VAL A 125 17.94 -2.92 -4.15
C VAL A 125 18.01 -1.40 -3.96
N ASN A 126 16.94 -0.66 -4.26
CA ASN A 126 16.92 0.79 -4.15
C ASN A 126 17.04 1.24 -2.67
N PRO A 127 18.08 2.01 -2.29
CA PRO A 127 18.32 2.37 -0.88
C PRO A 127 17.17 3.14 -0.24
N TRP A 128 16.57 4.08 -0.97
CA TRP A 128 15.44 4.88 -0.48
C TRP A 128 14.21 4.04 -0.22
N HIS A 129 13.86 3.18 -1.18
CA HIS A 129 12.71 2.30 -1.03
C HIS A 129 12.93 1.27 0.07
N ILE A 130 14.15 0.75 0.25
CA ILE A 130 14.48 -0.14 1.38
C ILE A 130 14.30 0.61 2.70
N HIS A 131 14.87 1.81 2.83
CA HIS A 131 14.78 2.61 4.04
C HIS A 131 13.33 2.88 4.45
N ILE A 132 12.51 3.35 3.51
CA ILE A 132 11.08 3.62 3.73
C ILE A 132 10.28 2.33 3.97
N SER A 133 10.70 1.19 3.41
CA SER A 133 10.02 -0.10 3.68
C SER A 133 10.35 -0.69 5.05
N ARG A 134 11.50 -0.33 5.64
CA ARG A 134 11.95 -0.88 6.93
C ARG A 134 11.40 -0.12 8.13
N GLY A 135 11.05 1.14 7.96
CA GLY A 135 10.33 1.92 8.97
C GLY A 135 8.81 1.71 8.91
N GLY A 136 8.15 1.97 10.03
CA GLY A 136 6.70 1.90 10.21
C GLY A 136 5.92 3.00 9.47
N TYR A 137 6.06 3.09 8.15
CA TYR A 137 5.53 4.21 7.37
C TYR A 137 4.25 3.85 6.59
N GLU A 138 3.16 4.56 6.90
CA GLU A 138 1.86 4.47 6.22
C GLU A 138 1.98 4.77 4.71
N ALA A 139 2.81 5.75 4.35
CA ALA A 139 3.01 6.20 2.97
C ALA A 139 3.47 5.06 2.05
N ASN A 140 4.29 4.13 2.55
CA ASN A 140 4.79 3.00 1.76
C ASN A 140 3.68 1.99 1.43
N VAL A 141 2.81 1.71 2.41
CA VAL A 141 1.64 0.84 2.22
C VAL A 141 0.68 1.48 1.22
N ALA A 142 0.42 2.78 1.38
CA ALA A 142 -0.44 3.54 0.47
C ALA A 142 0.11 3.55 -0.98
N LEU A 143 1.41 3.80 -1.15
CA LEU A 143 2.10 3.71 -2.45
C LEU A 143 1.88 2.34 -3.11
N THR A 144 2.08 1.27 -2.35
CA THR A 144 1.96 -0.11 -2.84
C THR A 144 0.53 -0.43 -3.24
N LEU A 145 -0.46 -0.01 -2.45
CA LEU A 145 -1.89 -0.15 -2.76
C LEU A 145 -2.27 0.64 -4.02
N GLY A 146 -1.77 1.87 -4.17
CA GLY A 146 -1.95 2.68 -5.37
C GLY A 146 -1.36 2.02 -6.62
N LEU A 147 -0.13 1.49 -6.52
CA LEU A 147 0.50 0.73 -7.60
C LEU A 147 -0.31 -0.54 -7.95
N GLY A 148 -0.82 -1.23 -6.94
CA GLY A 148 -1.71 -2.38 -7.11
C GLY A 148 -3.00 -1.99 -7.82
N SER A 149 -3.59 -0.85 -7.49
CA SER A 149 -4.76 -0.28 -8.16
C SER A 149 -4.48 -0.05 -9.64
N VAL A 150 -3.36 0.60 -10.00
CA VAL A 150 -2.95 0.80 -11.40
C VAL A 150 -2.82 -0.53 -12.16
N VAL A 151 -2.16 -1.53 -11.57
CA VAL A 151 -2.00 -2.87 -12.18
C VAL A 151 -3.37 -3.55 -12.41
N LEU A 152 -4.29 -3.46 -11.45
CA LEU A 152 -5.64 -4.01 -11.59
C LEU A 152 -6.48 -3.25 -12.61
N LEU A 153 -6.31 -1.93 -12.68
CA LEU A 153 -6.99 -1.09 -13.66
C LEU A 153 -6.57 -1.48 -15.08
N LEU A 154 -5.26 -1.55 -15.34
CA LEU A 154 -4.69 -1.93 -16.63
C LEU A 154 -5.13 -3.34 -17.08
N THR A 155 -5.39 -4.24 -16.12
CA THR A 155 -5.92 -5.59 -16.39
C THR A 155 -7.45 -5.65 -16.40
N ARG A 156 -8.13 -4.50 -16.45
CA ARG A 156 -9.59 -4.34 -16.56
C ARG A 156 -10.38 -4.90 -15.36
N ARG A 157 -9.73 -5.10 -14.21
CA ARG A 157 -10.35 -5.53 -12.94
C ARG A 157 -10.84 -4.33 -12.14
N TYR A 158 -11.79 -3.59 -12.71
CA TYR A 158 -12.21 -2.27 -12.24
C TYR A 158 -12.65 -2.22 -10.77
N ALA A 159 -13.46 -3.18 -10.31
CA ALA A 159 -13.97 -3.18 -8.95
C ALA A 159 -12.85 -3.34 -7.90
N LEU A 160 -11.93 -4.28 -8.13
CA LEU A 160 -10.78 -4.49 -7.24
C LEU A 160 -9.80 -3.31 -7.27
N SER A 161 -9.63 -2.68 -8.44
CA SER A 161 -8.84 -1.46 -8.58
C SER A 161 -9.44 -0.31 -7.75
N ALA A 162 -10.75 -0.11 -7.83
CA ALA A 162 -11.45 0.92 -7.06
C ALA A 162 -11.35 0.65 -5.55
N LEU A 163 -11.44 -0.62 -5.14
CA LEU A 163 -11.25 -1.02 -3.75
C LEU A 163 -9.83 -0.72 -3.25
N LEU A 164 -8.78 -1.11 -3.99
CA LEU A 164 -7.41 -0.79 -3.59
C LEU A 164 -7.14 0.72 -3.56
N LEU A 165 -7.72 1.48 -4.49
CA LEU A 165 -7.66 2.94 -4.47
C LEU A 165 -8.28 3.48 -3.18
N ALA A 166 -9.49 3.04 -2.84
CA ALA A 166 -10.17 3.47 -1.62
C ALA A 166 -9.30 3.15 -0.39
N ILE A 167 -8.84 1.91 -0.23
CA ILE A 167 -7.98 1.51 0.90
C ILE A 167 -6.70 2.37 0.95
N SER A 168 -6.08 2.68 -0.19
CA SER A 168 -4.94 3.60 -0.24
C SER A 168 -5.28 4.96 0.38
N THR A 169 -6.44 5.54 0.07
CA THR A 169 -6.87 6.84 0.63
C THR A 169 -7.13 6.80 2.14
N TYR A 170 -7.54 5.63 2.68
CA TYR A 170 -7.61 5.35 4.12
C TYR A 170 -6.26 4.95 4.73
N THR A 171 -5.18 4.96 3.95
CA THR A 171 -3.84 4.66 4.45
C THR A 171 -3.01 5.92 4.60
N TYR A 172 -3.05 6.85 3.64
CA TYR A 172 -2.22 8.05 3.70
C TYR A 172 -2.82 9.25 2.98
N TYR A 173 -2.75 10.43 3.59
CA TYR A 173 -3.41 11.65 3.12
C TYR A 173 -3.00 12.07 1.71
N THR A 174 -1.71 12.03 1.37
CA THR A 174 -1.24 12.44 0.04
C THR A 174 -1.85 11.61 -1.08
N THR A 175 -2.23 10.36 -0.80
CA THR A 175 -2.87 9.52 -1.82
C THR A 175 -4.30 9.95 -2.15
N LYS A 176 -4.98 10.71 -1.27
CA LYS A 176 -6.29 11.32 -1.55
C LYS A 176 -6.24 12.25 -2.77
N MET A 177 -5.10 12.91 -3.01
CA MET A 177 -4.90 13.78 -4.16
C MET A 177 -4.23 13.06 -5.33
N PHE A 178 -3.14 12.35 -5.07
CA PHE A 178 -2.30 11.81 -6.13
C PHE A 178 -2.87 10.56 -6.80
N ALA A 179 -3.45 9.64 -6.03
CA ALA A 179 -3.90 8.35 -6.57
C ALA A 179 -5.10 8.48 -7.53
N PRO A 180 -6.11 9.34 -7.26
CA PRO A 180 -7.16 9.60 -8.23
C PRO A 180 -6.64 10.16 -9.56
N LEU A 181 -5.74 11.14 -9.52
CA LEU A 181 -5.16 11.73 -10.72
C LEU A 181 -4.38 10.68 -11.54
N LEU A 182 -3.55 9.88 -10.88
CA LEU A 182 -2.81 8.80 -11.53
C LEU A 182 -3.75 7.79 -12.22
N LEU A 183 -4.86 7.42 -11.58
CA LEU A 183 -5.81 6.45 -12.13
C LEU A 183 -6.68 7.06 -13.23
N LEU A 184 -6.95 8.37 -13.19
CA LEU A 184 -7.55 9.11 -14.29
C LEU A 184 -6.65 9.06 -15.53
N PHE A 185 -5.36 9.38 -15.39
CA PHE A 185 -4.40 9.30 -16.50
C PHE A 185 -4.21 7.85 -17.00
N THR A 186 -4.17 6.88 -16.09
CA THR A 186 -4.12 5.46 -16.46
C THR A 186 -5.36 5.07 -17.26
N TRP A 187 -6.54 5.55 -16.87
CA TRP A 187 -7.77 5.29 -17.61
C TRP A 187 -7.72 5.90 -19.00
N ILE A 188 -7.29 7.17 -19.12
CA ILE A 188 -7.14 7.86 -20.41
C ILE A 188 -6.20 7.09 -21.33
N TYR A 189 -5.06 6.62 -20.82
CA TYR A 189 -4.11 5.78 -21.57
C TYR A 189 -4.76 4.49 -22.13
N MET A 190 -5.71 3.90 -21.40
CA MET A 190 -6.39 2.67 -21.80
C MET A 190 -7.52 2.87 -22.82
N ILE A 191 -7.90 4.12 -23.12
CA ILE A 191 -8.99 4.42 -24.04
C ILE A 191 -8.51 4.16 -25.48
N ASN A 192 -9.26 3.33 -26.20
CA ASN A 192 -9.18 3.34 -27.66
C ASN A 192 -10.03 4.52 -28.18
N TRP A 193 -9.38 5.59 -28.62
CA TRP A 193 -10.02 6.83 -29.05
C TRP A 193 -11.03 6.65 -30.18
N SER A 194 -10.82 5.67 -31.07
CA SER A 194 -11.80 5.34 -32.13
C SER A 194 -13.13 4.80 -31.60
N LYS A 195 -13.15 4.26 -30.38
CA LYS A 195 -14.30 3.62 -29.73
C LYS A 195 -14.53 4.15 -28.31
N TYR A 196 -14.24 5.43 -28.07
CA TYR A 196 -14.25 6.03 -26.72
C TYR A 196 -15.60 5.87 -25.99
N LYS A 197 -16.73 5.89 -26.72
CA LYS A 197 -18.08 5.70 -26.16
C LYS A 197 -18.22 4.41 -25.34
N ASN A 198 -17.50 3.35 -25.72
CA ASN A 198 -17.52 2.07 -25.00
C ASN A 198 -16.81 2.14 -23.64
N SER A 199 -15.96 3.15 -23.42
CA SER A 199 -15.21 3.34 -22.18
C SER A 199 -15.93 4.24 -21.17
N ILE A 200 -16.97 4.98 -21.58
CA ILE A 200 -17.71 5.92 -20.71
C ILE A 200 -18.46 5.17 -19.59
N LYS A 201 -19.24 4.14 -19.93
CA LYS A 201 -20.03 3.40 -18.93
C LYS A 201 -19.14 2.71 -17.87
N PRO A 202 -18.05 2.01 -18.24
CA PRO A 202 -17.11 1.48 -17.24
C PRO A 202 -16.41 2.57 -16.43
N PHE A 203 -16.06 3.70 -17.04
CA PHE A 203 -15.44 4.83 -16.34
C PHE A 203 -16.34 5.38 -15.24
N ILE A 204 -17.61 5.67 -15.57
CA ILE A 204 -18.58 6.19 -14.60
C ILE A 204 -18.77 5.19 -13.47
N LYS A 205 -18.96 3.89 -13.78
CA LYS A 205 -19.10 2.85 -12.75
C LYS A 205 -17.88 2.75 -11.83
N TYR A 206 -16.67 2.85 -12.40
CA TYR A 206 -15.43 2.80 -11.64
C TYR A 206 -15.32 3.95 -10.64
N TRP A 207 -15.54 5.18 -11.11
CA TRP A 207 -15.43 6.37 -10.27
C TRP A 207 -16.55 6.51 -9.26
N LEU A 208 -17.78 6.11 -9.61
CA LEU A 208 -18.88 6.04 -8.65
C LEU A 208 -18.58 5.04 -7.53
N LEU A 209 -18.07 3.86 -7.87
CA LEU A 209 -17.67 2.86 -6.86
C LEU A 209 -16.54 3.39 -5.98
N ALA A 210 -15.50 3.98 -6.57
CA ALA A 210 -14.40 4.57 -5.82
C ALA A 210 -14.90 5.68 -4.87
N LEU A 211 -15.79 6.56 -5.35
CA LEU A 211 -16.38 7.62 -4.54
C LEU A 211 -17.17 7.04 -3.36
N ILE A 212 -18.07 6.09 -3.61
CA ILE A 212 -18.89 5.45 -2.58
C ILE A 212 -18.02 4.83 -1.48
N LEU A 213 -16.91 4.18 -1.86
CA LEU A 213 -16.00 3.56 -0.89
C LEU A 213 -15.22 4.59 -0.07
N VAL A 214 -14.98 5.79 -0.61
CA VAL A 214 -14.23 6.86 0.06
C VAL A 214 -15.13 7.77 0.90
N LEU A 215 -16.45 7.84 0.63
CA LEU A 215 -17.39 8.70 1.36
C LEU A 215 -17.28 8.64 2.89
N PRO A 216 -17.11 7.48 3.55
CA PRO A 216 -16.96 7.40 5.00
C PRO A 216 -15.78 8.17 5.60
N ILE A 217 -14.79 8.61 4.80
CA ILE A 217 -13.64 9.40 5.28
C ILE A 217 -13.88 10.91 5.27
N ILE A 218 -14.93 11.36 4.58
CA ILE A 218 -15.26 12.78 4.40
C ILE A 218 -16.10 13.29 5.58
N TYR A 219 -16.70 12.38 6.34
CA TYR A 219 -17.53 12.63 7.51
C TYR A 219 -16.84 12.10 8.76
#